data_AF-A0A1F9LLP7-F1
#
_entry.id   AF-A0A1F9LLP7-F1
#
_cell.length_a   1.000
_cell.length_b   1.000
_cell.length_c   1.000
_cell.angle_alpha   90.00
_cell.angle_beta   90.00
_cell.angle_gamma   90.00
#
_symmetry.space_group_name_H-M   'P 1'
#
loop_
_entity.id
_entity.type
_entity.pdbx_description
1 polymer ?
#
loop_
_entity_poly.entity_id
_entity_poly.type
_entity_poly.pdbx_seq_one_letter_code
_entity_poly.pdbx_strand_id
1 'polypeptide(L)'
;MNCEQSKALMLQERSEELRPTARFSLHQHLDECAACRAHYATLLSIEQHLSAEPDLSPSPFSERAILNAAILETRRRAKATPALRSFRLAGLASAAMVLLGLGFVLGHFQEEKPLLSAGSATTSEDPLRLLAFGRDAYQHQRYDRAIHRLTQYLSTGVPDDPALDYLATLTLARSYRRLGRHKEALATYDRLRRHPGSWQDQELLAQEVADCQRHFEDRLVDSDQNALPPDSRSYEQLPARIYRTGYRANH
;
A
#
# COMPACT_ATOMS: atom_id res chain seq x y z
N MET A 1 7.17 -1.63 -48.43
CA MET A 1 7.40 -2.09 -47.04
C MET A 1 8.40 -3.23 -47.10
N ASN A 2 9.39 -3.30 -46.20
CA ASN A 2 10.30 -4.46 -46.16
C ASN A 2 9.69 -5.59 -45.31
N CYS A 3 10.13 -6.83 -45.51
CA CYS A 3 9.57 -7.99 -44.81
C CYS A 3 9.86 -7.97 -43.29
N GLU A 4 10.88 -7.24 -42.85
CA GLU A 4 11.16 -7.09 -41.40
C GLU A 4 10.12 -6.17 -40.72
N GLN A 5 9.71 -5.09 -41.39
CA GLN A 5 8.68 -4.20 -40.89
C GLN A 5 7.31 -4.90 -40.85
N SER A 6 7.00 -5.77 -41.83
CA SER A 6 5.75 -6.54 -41.78
C SER A 6 5.73 -7.53 -40.62
N LYS A 7 6.84 -8.21 -40.30
CA LYS A 7 6.94 -9.05 -39.10
C LYS A 7 6.66 -8.28 -37.80
N ALA A 8 7.22 -7.07 -37.66
CA ALA A 8 6.97 -6.23 -36.50
C ALA A 8 5.49 -5.83 -36.38
N LEU A 9 4.85 -5.50 -37.50
CA LEU A 9 3.41 -5.17 -37.53
C LEU A 9 2.52 -6.38 -37.23
N MET A 10 2.88 -7.58 -37.67
CA MET A 10 2.16 -8.82 -37.31
C MET A 10 2.16 -9.03 -35.79
N LEU A 11 3.30 -8.83 -35.12
CA LEU A 11 3.38 -8.96 -33.66
C LEU A 11 2.56 -7.89 -32.93
N GLN A 12 2.53 -6.66 -33.44
CA GLN A 12 1.74 -5.57 -32.86
C GLN A 12 0.23 -5.75 -33.07
N GLU A 13 -0.19 -6.36 -34.18
CA GLU A 13 -1.59 -6.69 -34.39
C GLU A 13 -2.13 -7.63 -33.30
N ARG A 14 -1.27 -8.54 -32.82
CA ARG A 14 -1.58 -9.52 -31.77
C ARG A 14 -1.71 -8.92 -30.37
N SER A 15 -1.09 -7.78 -30.09
CA SER A 15 -1.21 -7.09 -28.80
C SER A 15 -2.41 -6.14 -28.72
N GLU A 16 -3.27 -6.10 -29.75
CA GLU A 16 -4.37 -5.12 -29.91
C GLU A 16 -3.91 -3.65 -29.99
N GLU A 17 -2.60 -3.39 -30.11
CA GLU A 17 -2.03 -2.03 -30.11
C GLU A 17 -1.90 -1.42 -31.50
N LEU A 18 -2.27 -2.15 -32.56
CA LEU A 18 -2.03 -1.71 -33.93
C LEU A 18 -3.04 -0.65 -34.40
N ARG A 19 -2.53 0.52 -34.78
CA ARG A 19 -3.34 1.62 -35.34
C ARG A 19 -4.04 1.18 -36.65
N PRO A 20 -5.26 1.67 -36.95
CA PRO A 20 -6.01 1.26 -38.15
C PRO A 20 -5.25 1.44 -39.47
N THR A 21 -4.47 2.52 -39.60
CA THR A 21 -3.67 2.79 -40.81
C THR A 21 -2.54 1.77 -40.99
N ALA A 22 -1.89 1.36 -39.91
CA ALA A 22 -0.82 0.36 -39.95
C ALA A 22 -1.38 -1.04 -40.25
N ARG A 23 -2.59 -1.34 -39.75
CA ARG A 23 -3.33 -2.58 -40.11
C ARG A 23 -3.62 -2.64 -41.60
N PHE A 24 -4.10 -1.54 -42.19
CA PHE A 24 -4.32 -1.48 -43.65
C PHE A 24 -3.03 -1.75 -44.43
N SER A 25 -1.92 -1.10 -44.06
CA SER A 25 -0.61 -1.33 -44.71
C SER A 25 -0.10 -2.76 -44.54
N LEU A 26 -0.35 -3.40 -43.40
CA LEU A 26 -0.01 -4.81 -43.18
C LEU A 26 -0.80 -5.71 -44.13
N HIS A 27 -2.12 -5.56 -44.19
CA HIS A 27 -2.96 -6.39 -45.08
C HIS A 27 -2.59 -6.20 -46.55
N GLN A 28 -2.38 -4.96 -47.00
CA GLN A 28 -1.91 -4.69 -48.35
C GLN A 28 -0.61 -5.44 -48.67
N HIS A 29 0.34 -5.44 -47.73
CA HIS A 29 1.59 -6.18 -47.92
C HIS A 29 1.39 -7.70 -47.94
N LEU A 30 0.47 -8.25 -47.13
CA LEU A 30 0.13 -9.67 -47.13
C LEU A 30 -0.51 -10.13 -48.45
N ASP A 31 -1.24 -9.23 -49.11
CA ASP A 31 -1.81 -9.47 -50.44
C ASP A 31 -0.74 -9.53 -51.53
N GLU A 32 0.35 -8.77 -51.37
CA GLU A 32 1.45 -8.70 -52.34
C GLU A 32 2.57 -9.72 -52.09
N CYS A 33 2.78 -10.17 -50.84
CA CYS A 33 3.91 -11.02 -50.45
C CYS A 33 3.50 -12.41 -49.93
N ALA A 34 3.65 -13.43 -50.77
CA ALA A 34 3.30 -14.82 -50.45
C ALA A 34 4.08 -15.40 -49.24
N ALA A 35 5.36 -15.06 -49.09
CA ALA A 35 6.18 -15.55 -47.98
C ALA A 35 5.70 -14.99 -46.63
N CYS A 36 5.39 -13.70 -46.56
CA CYS A 36 4.83 -13.07 -45.36
C CYS A 36 3.43 -13.62 -45.03
N ARG A 37 2.61 -13.89 -46.06
CA ARG A 37 1.29 -14.51 -45.90
C ARG A 37 1.38 -15.91 -45.29
N ALA A 38 2.28 -16.75 -45.79
CA ALA A 38 2.49 -18.08 -45.24
C ALA A 38 2.95 -18.01 -43.77
N HIS A 39 3.84 -17.08 -43.44
CA HIS A 39 4.30 -16.89 -42.06
C HIS A 39 3.18 -16.43 -41.13
N TYR A 40 2.35 -15.47 -41.58
CA TYR A 40 1.20 -14.98 -40.82
C TYR A 40 0.15 -16.08 -40.60
N ALA A 41 -0.11 -16.92 -41.61
CA ALA A 41 -0.99 -18.08 -41.46
C ALA A 41 -0.49 -19.07 -40.40
N THR A 42 0.82 -19.32 -40.33
CA THR A 42 1.43 -20.15 -39.28
C THR A 42 1.27 -19.51 -37.88
N LEU A 43 1.38 -18.18 -37.76
CA LEU A 43 1.16 -17.51 -36.48
C LEU A 43 -0.29 -17.67 -36.01
N LEU A 44 -1.25 -17.50 -36.92
CA LEU A 44 -2.68 -17.69 -36.62
C LEU A 44 -3.01 -19.13 -36.21
N SER A 45 -2.38 -20.13 -36.84
CA SER A 45 -2.62 -21.52 -36.46
C SER A 45 -2.08 -21.85 -35.07
N ILE A 46 -0.90 -21.33 -34.71
CA ILE A 46 -0.33 -21.51 -33.35
C ILE A 46 -1.28 -20.92 -32.31
N GLU A 47 -1.77 -19.71 -32.54
CA GLU A 47 -2.71 -19.06 -31.62
C GLU A 47 -4.05 -19.81 -31.51
N GLN A 48 -4.58 -20.30 -32.64
CA GLN A 48 -5.78 -21.12 -32.63
C GLN A 48 -5.57 -22.39 -31.79
N HIS A 49 -4.38 -23.00 -31.85
CA HIS A 49 -4.04 -24.13 -30.99
C HIS A 49 -3.93 -23.72 -29.51
N LEU A 50 -3.30 -22.59 -29.19
CA LEU A 50 -3.16 -22.11 -27.81
C LEU A 50 -4.51 -21.72 -27.18
N SER A 51 -5.42 -21.16 -27.96
CA SER A 51 -6.78 -20.80 -27.50
C SER A 51 -7.72 -22.00 -27.37
N ALA A 52 -7.41 -23.11 -28.06
CA ALA A 52 -8.11 -24.37 -27.91
C ALA A 52 -7.63 -25.19 -26.71
N GLU A 53 -6.47 -24.86 -26.13
CA GLU A 53 -6.07 -25.48 -24.87
C GLU A 53 -7.04 -25.03 -23.76
N PRO A 54 -7.52 -25.98 -22.93
CA PRO A 54 -8.38 -25.65 -21.80
C PRO A 54 -7.66 -24.66 -20.90
N ASP A 55 -8.40 -23.66 -20.40
CA ASP A 55 -7.88 -22.57 -19.57
C ASP A 55 -7.07 -23.16 -18.41
N LEU A 56 -5.75 -23.20 -18.59
CA LEU A 56 -4.81 -23.65 -17.58
C LEU A 56 -4.77 -22.52 -16.56
N SER A 57 -5.74 -22.53 -15.64
CA SER A 57 -5.68 -21.70 -14.45
C SER A 57 -4.30 -21.94 -13.84
N PRO A 58 -3.41 -20.94 -13.84
CA PRO A 58 -2.06 -21.14 -13.37
C PRO A 58 -2.19 -21.65 -11.95
N SER A 59 -1.53 -22.77 -11.65
CA SER A 59 -1.52 -23.27 -10.29
C SER A 59 -1.13 -22.10 -9.36
N PRO A 60 -1.73 -21.97 -8.17
CA PRO A 60 -1.41 -20.88 -7.24
C PRO A 60 0.09 -20.82 -6.89
N PHE A 61 0.83 -21.90 -7.16
CA PHE A 61 2.28 -21.96 -7.03
C PHE A 61 3.03 -21.25 -8.18
N SER A 62 2.61 -21.46 -9.43
CA SER A 62 3.23 -20.81 -10.61
C SER A 62 3.04 -19.30 -10.60
N GLU A 63 1.89 -18.81 -10.14
CA GLU A 63 1.61 -17.37 -10.07
C GLU A 63 2.54 -16.66 -9.08
N ARG A 64 2.75 -17.26 -7.89
CA ARG A 64 3.72 -16.75 -6.91
C ARG A 64 5.17 -16.82 -7.42
N ALA A 65 5.53 -17.88 -8.15
CA ALA A 65 6.88 -18.02 -8.70
C ALA A 65 7.19 -16.95 -9.76
N ILE A 66 6.25 -16.69 -10.68
CA ILE A 66 6.38 -15.67 -11.72
C ILE A 66 6.43 -14.27 -11.09
N LEU A 67 5.55 -13.98 -10.13
CA LEU A 67 5.53 -12.69 -9.43
C LEU A 67 6.85 -12.44 -8.67
N ASN A 68 7.35 -13.45 -7.97
CA ASN A 68 8.64 -13.36 -7.26
C ASN A 68 9.81 -13.15 -8.22
N ALA A 69 9.81 -13.81 -9.37
CA ALA A 69 10.83 -13.63 -10.40
C ALA A 69 10.82 -12.18 -10.94
N ALA A 70 9.64 -11.64 -11.26
CA ALA A 70 9.48 -10.26 -11.73
C ALA A 70 9.92 -9.21 -10.69
N ILE A 71 9.60 -9.43 -9.41
CA ILE A 71 10.05 -8.55 -8.31
C ILE A 71 11.57 -8.60 -8.12
N LEU A 72 12.19 -9.78 -8.27
CA LEU A 72 13.64 -9.91 -8.19
C LEU A 72 14.34 -9.20 -9.35
N GLU A 73 13.79 -9.28 -10.56
CA GLU A 73 14.37 -8.63 -11.73
C GLU A 73 14.29 -7.10 -11.65
N THR A 74 13.15 -6.55 -11.21
CA THR A 74 13.00 -5.11 -10.96
C THR A 74 13.97 -4.62 -9.87
N ARG A 75 14.16 -5.37 -8.79
CA ARG A 75 15.17 -5.06 -7.77
C ARG A 75 16.61 -5.12 -8.30
N ARG A 76 16.92 -6.07 -9.18
CA ARG A 76 18.24 -6.15 -9.82
C ARG A 76 18.50 -4.93 -10.70
N ARG A 77 17.51 -4.49 -11.49
CA ARG A 77 17.61 -3.28 -12.32
C ARG A 77 17.76 -2.01 -11.48
N ALA A 78 17.01 -1.89 -10.38
CA ALA A 78 17.13 -0.75 -9.46
C ALA A 78 18.49 -0.68 -8.75
N LYS A 79 19.13 -1.82 -8.48
CA LYS A 79 20.48 -1.87 -7.90
C LYS A 79 21.60 -1.68 -8.93
N ALA A 80 21.32 -1.89 -10.22
CA ALA A 80 22.29 -1.80 -11.30
C ALA A 80 22.51 -0.37 -11.80
N THR A 81 21.80 0.64 -11.29
CA THR A 81 22.17 2.04 -11.54
C THR A 81 23.33 2.43 -10.62
N PRO A 82 24.56 2.60 -11.14
CA PRO A 82 25.69 2.98 -10.30
C PRO A 82 25.45 4.38 -9.74
N ALA A 83 25.47 4.50 -8.41
CA ALA A 83 25.36 5.75 -7.64
C ALA A 83 26.57 6.71 -7.83
N LEU A 84 27.23 6.67 -8.99
CA LEU A 84 28.49 7.37 -9.28
C LEU A 84 28.30 8.70 -10.03
N ARG A 85 27.07 9.15 -10.31
CA ARG A 85 26.82 10.43 -11.01
C ARG A 85 26.45 11.62 -10.12
N SER A 86 26.20 11.43 -8.82
CA SER A 86 25.81 12.52 -7.92
C SER A 86 26.97 13.23 -7.20
N PHE A 87 28.22 12.74 -7.31
CA PHE A 87 29.36 13.31 -6.57
C PHE A 87 30.14 14.45 -7.27
N ARG A 88 29.74 14.91 -8.46
CA ARG A 88 30.45 16.00 -9.18
C ARG A 88 29.71 17.35 -9.26
N LEU A 89 28.60 17.53 -8.55
CA LEU A 89 27.87 18.81 -8.49
C LEU A 89 27.72 19.38 -7.07
N ALA A 90 28.44 18.85 -6.08
CA ALA A 90 28.44 19.35 -4.71
C ALA A 90 29.45 20.50 -4.46
N GLY A 91 29.83 21.25 -5.50
CA GLY A 91 30.85 22.31 -5.41
C GLY A 91 30.37 23.75 -5.65
N LEU A 92 29.12 23.98 -6.08
CA LEU A 92 28.67 25.32 -6.50
C LEU A 92 27.31 25.79 -5.94
N ALA A 93 26.72 25.07 -4.98
CA ALA A 93 25.37 25.38 -4.47
C ALA A 93 25.33 25.90 -3.01
N SER A 94 26.46 26.31 -2.44
CA SER A 94 26.52 26.83 -1.05
C SER A 94 26.23 28.33 -0.93
N ALA A 95 26.23 29.10 -2.02
CA ALA A 95 25.98 30.55 -1.97
C ALA A 95 24.48 30.94 -2.04
N ALA A 96 23.60 30.09 -2.59
CA ALA A 96 22.17 30.41 -2.74
C ALA A 96 21.32 30.08 -1.49
N MET A 97 21.75 29.11 -0.67
CA MET A 97 21.01 28.71 0.54
C MET A 97 21.08 29.75 1.67
N VAL A 98 22.13 30.58 1.72
CA VAL A 98 22.24 31.65 2.74
C VAL A 98 21.27 32.79 2.47
N LEU A 99 20.93 33.08 1.21
CA LEU A 99 19.97 34.13 0.85
C LEU A 99 18.51 33.69 1.01
N LEU A 100 18.19 32.41 0.85
CA LEU A 100 16.82 31.89 1.11
C LEU A 100 16.55 31.65 2.59
N GLY A 101 17.58 31.35 3.40
CA GLY A 101 17.44 31.21 4.86
C GLY A 101 17.10 32.51 5.58
N LEU A 102 17.61 33.66 5.12
CA LEU A 102 17.31 34.96 5.75
C LEU A 102 15.90 35.49 5.41
N GLY A 103 15.33 35.11 4.26
CA GLY A 103 13.97 35.50 3.87
C GLY A 103 12.86 34.76 4.62
N PHE A 104 13.12 33.53 5.09
CA PHE A 104 12.13 32.72 5.79
C PHE A 104 11.92 33.15 7.25
N VAL A 105 12.95 33.71 7.90
CA VAL A 105 12.88 34.12 9.31
C VAL A 105 12.12 35.45 9.51
N LEU A 106 12.07 36.31 8.48
CA LEU A 106 11.32 37.57 8.54
C LEU A 106 9.88 37.47 8.00
N GLY A 107 9.51 36.35 7.35
CA GLY A 107 8.19 36.17 6.74
C GLY A 107 7.15 35.42 7.59
N HIS A 108 7.56 34.79 8.70
CA HIS A 108 6.66 33.92 9.47
C HIS A 108 5.83 34.61 10.58
N PHE A 109 5.91 35.93 10.69
CA PHE A 109 5.02 36.76 11.53
C PHE A 109 3.89 37.38 10.68
N GLN A 110 3.22 36.57 9.85
CA GLN A 110 1.91 36.93 9.33
C GLN A 110 0.85 36.46 10.33
N GLU A 111 0.27 37.43 11.03
CA GLU A 111 -0.93 37.29 11.85
C GLU A 111 -1.98 36.43 11.14
N GLU A 112 -2.25 35.25 11.70
CA GLU A 112 -3.47 34.51 11.41
C GLU A 112 -4.65 35.33 11.92
N LYS A 113 -5.16 36.23 11.07
CA LYS A 113 -6.50 36.79 11.24
C LYS A 113 -7.46 35.60 11.27
N PRO A 114 -8.29 35.43 12.31
CA PRO A 114 -9.36 34.44 12.29
C PRO A 114 -10.35 34.89 11.22
N LEU A 115 -10.13 34.43 9.99
CA LEU A 115 -11.13 34.45 8.94
C LEU A 115 -12.24 33.54 9.44
N LEU A 116 -13.28 34.19 9.98
CA LEU A 116 -14.68 33.81 9.85
C LEU A 116 -14.81 32.68 8.82
N SER A 117 -14.96 31.46 9.35
CA SER A 117 -15.30 30.27 8.59
C SER A 117 -16.69 30.49 8.00
N ALA A 118 -16.73 31.20 6.88
CA ALA A 118 -17.88 31.23 5.99
C ALA A 118 -18.17 29.76 5.68
N GLY A 119 -19.35 29.31 6.10
CA GLY A 119 -19.79 27.93 5.98
C GLY A 119 -19.56 27.44 4.56
N SER A 120 -18.52 26.63 4.37
CA SER A 120 -18.50 25.71 3.26
C SER A 120 -19.65 24.76 3.54
N ALA A 121 -20.73 24.95 2.76
CA ALA A 121 -21.73 23.92 2.57
C ALA A 121 -20.97 22.60 2.49
N THR A 122 -21.24 21.72 3.46
CA THR A 122 -20.68 20.39 3.56
C THR A 122 -21.11 19.64 2.32
N THR A 123 -20.38 19.83 1.23
CA THR A 123 -20.39 18.91 0.11
C THR A 123 -19.92 17.62 0.72
N SER A 124 -20.87 16.73 1.02
CA SER A 124 -20.59 15.38 1.49
C SER A 124 -19.56 14.81 0.54
N GLU A 125 -18.30 14.71 1.00
CA GLU A 125 -17.24 14.13 0.19
C GLU A 125 -17.71 12.74 -0.22
N ASP A 126 -17.73 12.49 -1.52
CA ASP A 126 -18.11 11.20 -2.09
C ASP A 126 -17.35 10.07 -1.37
N PRO A 127 -18.04 9.09 -0.74
CA PRO A 127 -17.40 7.99 -0.01
C PRO A 127 -16.37 7.25 -0.85
N LEU A 128 -16.61 7.08 -2.16
CA LEU A 128 -15.65 6.41 -3.05
C LEU A 128 -14.35 7.20 -3.18
N ARG A 129 -14.40 8.54 -3.17
CA ARG A 129 -13.21 9.38 -3.15
C ARG A 129 -12.43 9.23 -1.85
N LEU A 130 -13.12 9.15 -0.71
CA LEU A 130 -12.46 8.93 0.58
C LEU A 130 -11.70 7.61 0.61
N LEU A 131 -12.32 6.54 0.11
CA LEU A 131 -11.67 5.23 -0.01
C LEU A 131 -10.46 5.27 -0.94
N ALA A 132 -10.60 5.89 -2.13
CA ALA A 132 -9.52 6.02 -3.10
C ALA A 132 -8.31 6.78 -2.52
N PHE A 133 -8.54 7.92 -1.84
CA PHE A 133 -7.48 8.67 -1.19
C PHE A 133 -6.84 7.91 -0.02
N GLY A 134 -7.63 7.18 0.76
CA GLY A 134 -7.12 6.31 1.81
C GLY A 134 -6.15 5.26 1.29
N ARG A 135 -6.51 4.60 0.18
CA ARG A 135 -5.65 3.59 -0.48
C ARG A 135 -4.40 4.21 -1.11
N ASP A 136 -4.53 5.34 -1.80
CA ASP A 136 -3.37 6.06 -2.35
C ASP A 136 -2.37 6.45 -1.25
N ALA A 137 -2.87 6.98 -0.14
CA ALA A 137 -2.04 7.34 1.01
C ALA A 137 -1.31 6.11 1.58
N TYR A 138 -1.98 4.96 1.68
CA TYR A 138 -1.38 3.71 2.13
C TYR A 138 -0.26 3.23 1.17
N GLN A 139 -0.49 3.25 -0.13
CA GLN A 139 0.50 2.86 -1.15
C GLN A 139 1.76 3.73 -1.10
N HIS A 140 1.59 5.01 -0.79
CA HIS A 140 2.68 5.98 -0.63
C HIS A 140 3.25 6.03 0.80
N GLN A 141 2.96 5.03 1.65
CA GLN A 141 3.46 4.91 3.03
C GLN A 141 3.08 6.10 3.95
N ARG A 142 2.04 6.87 3.59
CA ARG A 142 1.51 7.99 4.38
C ARG A 142 0.41 7.47 5.31
N TYR A 143 0.78 6.58 6.25
CA TYR A 143 -0.16 5.78 7.04
C TYR A 143 -1.12 6.61 7.91
N ASP A 144 -0.68 7.71 8.51
CA ASP A 144 -1.57 8.58 9.30
C ASP A 144 -2.69 9.19 8.44
N ARG A 145 -2.35 9.63 7.21
CA ARG A 145 -3.35 10.13 6.26
C ARG A 145 -4.30 9.02 5.80
N ALA A 146 -3.78 7.82 5.57
CA ALA A 146 -4.59 6.67 5.23
C ALA A 146 -5.61 6.36 6.34
N ILE A 147 -5.15 6.31 7.60
CA ILE A 147 -6.01 6.10 8.78
C ILE A 147 -7.12 7.16 8.84
N HIS A 148 -6.77 8.44 8.71
CA HIS A 148 -7.76 9.52 8.77
C HIS A 148 -8.85 9.37 7.69
N ARG A 149 -8.46 9.18 6.42
CA ARG A 149 -9.41 9.08 5.30
C ARG A 149 -10.26 7.82 5.35
N LEU A 150 -9.67 6.67 5.70
CA LEU A 150 -10.40 5.42 5.83
C LEU A 150 -11.35 5.42 7.04
N THR A 151 -10.97 6.08 8.14
CA THR A 151 -11.87 6.26 9.29
C THR A 151 -13.06 7.15 8.92
N GLN A 152 -12.81 8.25 8.17
CA GLN A 152 -13.88 9.11 7.66
C GLN A 152 -14.82 8.32 6.74
N TYR A 153 -14.30 7.51 5.81
CA TYR A 153 -15.08 6.62 4.96
C TYR A 153 -15.96 5.65 5.77
N LEU A 154 -15.39 4.93 6.74
CA LEU A 154 -16.17 3.99 7.57
C LEU A 154 -17.20 4.70 8.47
N SER A 155 -17.04 6.00 8.71
CA SER A 155 -17.96 6.80 9.53
C SER A 155 -19.13 7.38 8.73
N THR A 156 -19.03 7.48 7.40
CA THR A 156 -20.16 7.95 6.58
C THR A 156 -21.29 6.92 6.51
N GLY A 157 -21.05 5.67 6.91
CA GLY A 157 -22.06 4.61 6.95
C GLY A 157 -22.55 4.17 5.56
N VAL A 158 -21.77 4.47 4.52
CA VAL A 158 -22.05 4.07 3.13
C VAL A 158 -20.92 3.16 2.69
N PRO A 159 -21.21 1.86 2.53
CA PRO A 159 -21.59 1.37 1.20
C PRO A 159 -22.64 0.25 1.20
N ASP A 160 -23.52 0.24 0.20
CA ASP A 160 -24.32 -0.95 -0.18
C ASP A 160 -23.45 -2.14 -0.63
N ASP A 161 -22.12 -1.98 -0.65
CA ASP A 161 -21.14 -2.96 -1.11
C ASP A 161 -20.22 -3.43 0.04
N PRO A 162 -20.47 -4.62 0.61
CA PRO A 162 -19.65 -5.22 1.67
C PRO A 162 -18.17 -5.38 1.30
N ALA A 163 -17.85 -5.49 0.00
CA ALA A 163 -16.47 -5.67 -0.46
C ALA A 163 -15.63 -4.39 -0.26
N LEU A 164 -16.24 -3.22 -0.41
CA LEU A 164 -15.56 -1.94 -0.20
C LEU A 164 -15.29 -1.69 1.29
N ASP A 165 -16.26 -2.03 2.15
CA ASP A 165 -16.10 -1.96 3.61
C ASP A 165 -15.01 -2.92 4.10
N TYR A 166 -14.98 -4.14 3.56
CA TYR A 166 -13.94 -5.11 3.83
C TYR A 166 -12.56 -4.55 3.45
N LEU A 167 -12.44 -4.02 2.22
CA LEU A 167 -11.20 -3.45 1.71
C LEU A 167 -10.72 -2.24 2.53
N ALA A 168 -11.63 -1.34 2.91
CA ALA A 168 -11.33 -0.16 3.71
C ALA A 168 -10.83 -0.56 5.11
N THR A 169 -11.55 -1.47 5.76
CA THR A 169 -11.23 -1.97 7.10
C THR A 169 -9.91 -2.74 7.12
N LEU A 170 -9.64 -3.56 6.09
CA LEU A 170 -8.36 -4.27 5.95
C LEU A 170 -7.19 -3.30 5.75
N THR A 171 -7.37 -2.30 4.89
CA THR A 171 -6.34 -1.28 4.64
C THR A 171 -6.07 -0.46 5.91
N LEU A 172 -7.11 -0.16 6.69
CA LEU A 172 -7.01 0.54 7.97
C LEU A 172 -6.21 -0.29 8.99
N ALA A 173 -6.55 -1.57 9.18
CA ALA A 173 -5.84 -2.48 10.08
C ALA A 173 -4.34 -2.57 9.75
N ARG A 174 -4.02 -2.71 8.45
CA ARG A 174 -2.64 -2.73 7.95
C ARG A 174 -1.91 -1.41 8.20
N SER A 175 -2.60 -0.27 8.07
CA SER A 175 -2.03 1.05 8.36
C SER A 175 -1.64 1.18 9.84
N TYR A 176 -2.51 0.74 10.75
CA TYR A 176 -2.19 0.70 12.19
C TYR A 176 -0.98 -0.22 12.48
N ARG A 177 -0.95 -1.42 11.89
CA ARG A 177 0.18 -2.35 12.03
C ARG A 177 1.49 -1.71 11.58
N ARG A 178 1.51 -1.00 10.45
CA ARG A 178 2.70 -0.33 9.90
C ARG A 178 3.23 0.80 10.80
N LEU A 179 2.37 1.44 11.58
CA LEU A 179 2.76 2.44 12.59
C LEU A 179 3.13 1.82 13.96
N GLY A 180 3.14 0.49 14.08
CA GLY A 180 3.39 -0.19 15.36
C GLY A 180 2.23 -0.06 16.36
N ARG A 181 1.05 0.37 15.91
CA ARG A 181 -0.18 0.49 16.70
C ARG A 181 -0.93 -0.84 16.71
N HIS A 182 -0.28 -1.86 17.27
CA HIS A 182 -0.75 -3.26 17.15
C HIS A 182 -2.10 -3.51 17.84
N LYS A 183 -2.39 -2.81 18.95
CA LYS A 183 -3.66 -2.95 19.68
C LYS A 183 -4.85 -2.52 18.81
N GLU A 184 -4.74 -1.37 18.14
CA GLU A 184 -5.77 -0.87 17.23
C GLU A 184 -5.88 -1.74 15.96
N ALA A 185 -4.75 -2.24 15.45
CA ALA A 185 -4.76 -3.17 14.32
C ALA A 185 -5.55 -4.45 14.64
N LEU A 186 -5.29 -5.07 15.80
CA LEU A 186 -5.99 -6.28 16.25
C LEU A 186 -7.50 -6.03 16.44
N ALA A 187 -7.87 -4.93 17.10
CA ALA A 187 -9.28 -4.56 17.25
C ALA A 187 -9.98 -4.37 15.89
N THR A 188 -9.25 -3.88 14.89
CA THR A 188 -9.77 -3.70 13.52
C THR A 188 -9.91 -5.06 12.80
N TYR A 189 -8.94 -5.97 12.95
CA TYR A 189 -9.05 -7.33 12.41
C TYR A 189 -10.19 -8.14 13.03
N ASP A 190 -10.47 -7.96 14.32
CA ASP A 190 -11.62 -8.60 14.98
C ASP A 190 -12.97 -8.13 14.42
N ARG A 191 -13.04 -6.91 13.85
CA ARG A 191 -14.21 -6.46 13.10
C ARG A 191 -14.35 -7.23 11.78
N LEU A 192 -13.24 -7.45 11.06
CA LEU A 192 -13.23 -8.22 9.81
C LEU A 192 -13.62 -9.69 10.03
N ARG A 193 -13.17 -10.31 11.12
CA ARG A 193 -13.53 -11.72 11.44
C ARG A 193 -15.03 -11.93 11.62
N ARG A 194 -15.78 -10.90 12.03
CA ARG A 194 -17.24 -10.96 12.19
C ARG A 194 -18.00 -10.87 10.86
N HIS A 195 -17.36 -10.34 9.83
CA HIS A 195 -17.91 -10.21 8.48
C HIS A 195 -16.88 -10.71 7.46
N PRO A 196 -16.64 -12.03 7.44
CA PRO A 196 -15.61 -12.59 6.58
C PRO A 196 -15.97 -12.35 5.11
N GLY A 197 -14.98 -11.90 4.33
CA GLY A 197 -15.02 -11.91 2.87
C GLY A 197 -14.91 -13.35 2.32
N SER A 198 -14.28 -13.50 1.17
CA SER A 198 -14.08 -14.82 0.57
C SER A 198 -13.23 -15.75 1.47
N TRP A 199 -13.31 -17.07 1.28
CA TRP A 199 -12.50 -18.03 2.05
C TRP A 199 -10.99 -17.80 1.90
N GLN A 200 -10.52 -17.35 0.73
CA GLN A 200 -9.12 -17.00 0.49
C GLN A 200 -8.68 -15.79 1.32
N ASP A 201 -9.60 -14.86 1.60
CA ASP A 201 -9.31 -13.72 2.46
C ASP A 201 -9.14 -14.13 3.93
N GLN A 202 -9.79 -15.21 4.38
CA GLN A 202 -9.75 -15.66 5.78
C GLN A 202 -8.38 -16.24 6.17
N GLU A 203 -7.74 -17.03 5.30
CA GLU A 203 -6.43 -17.61 5.58
C GLU A 203 -5.35 -16.53 5.63
N LEU A 204 -5.38 -15.60 4.67
CA LEU A 204 -4.46 -14.46 4.66
C LEU A 204 -4.66 -13.58 5.90
N LEU A 205 -5.92 -13.32 6.26
CA LEU A 205 -6.27 -12.56 7.46
C LEU A 205 -5.75 -13.25 8.73
N ALA A 206 -5.91 -14.57 8.85
CA ALA A 206 -5.42 -15.33 10.00
C ALA A 206 -3.89 -15.22 10.14
N GLN A 207 -3.16 -15.29 9.03
CA GLN A 207 -1.71 -15.09 9.04
C GLN A 207 -1.33 -13.67 9.46
N GLU A 208 -2.00 -12.63 8.93
CA GLU A 208 -1.72 -11.23 9.30
C GLU A 208 -2.03 -10.92 10.77
N VAL A 209 -3.07 -11.55 11.33
CA VAL A 209 -3.43 -11.44 12.76
C VAL A 209 -2.37 -12.11 13.64
N ALA A 210 -1.95 -13.33 13.31
CA ALA A 210 -0.92 -14.04 14.06
C ALA A 210 0.41 -13.28 14.06
N ASP A 211 0.81 -12.72 12.92
CA ASP A 211 2.00 -11.87 12.81
C ASP A 211 1.87 -10.62 13.70
N CYS A 212 0.69 -10.00 13.72
CA CYS A 212 0.43 -8.80 14.52
C CYS A 212 0.41 -9.09 16.02
N GLN A 213 -0.09 -10.26 16.44
CA GLN A 213 -0.08 -10.72 17.83
C GLN A 213 1.34 -10.94 18.35
N ARG A 214 2.17 -11.67 17.59
CA ARG A 214 3.58 -11.89 17.96
C ARG A 214 4.33 -10.57 18.18
N HIS A 215 4.20 -9.62 17.26
CA HIS A 215 4.82 -8.30 17.42
C HIS A 215 4.30 -7.51 18.63
N PHE A 216 3.05 -7.69 19.01
CA PHE A 216 2.51 -7.06 20.20
C PHE A 216 3.09 -7.68 21.48
N GLU A 217 3.16 -9.01 21.53
CA GLU A 217 3.73 -9.77 22.65
C GLU A 217 5.23 -9.48 22.84
N ASP A 218 6.02 -9.47 21.76
CA ASP A 218 7.45 -9.13 21.81
C ASP A 218 7.69 -7.75 22.44
N ARG A 219 6.86 -6.76 22.08
CA ARG A 219 6.95 -5.40 22.62
C ARG A 219 6.54 -5.31 24.09
N LEU A 220 5.64 -6.17 24.56
CA LEU A 220 5.29 -6.23 25.98
C LEU A 220 6.46 -6.80 26.79
N VAL A 221 7.11 -7.86 26.30
CA VAL A 221 8.29 -8.44 26.94
C VAL A 221 9.43 -7.43 27.04
N ASP A 222 9.71 -6.67 25.97
CA ASP A 222 10.72 -5.61 25.99
C ASP A 222 10.37 -4.45 26.94
N SER A 223 9.08 -4.13 27.06
CA SER A 223 8.62 -3.09 27.99
C SER A 223 8.80 -3.52 29.45
N ASP A 224 8.54 -4.79 29.77
CA ASP A 224 8.69 -5.31 31.13
C ASP A 224 10.16 -5.47 31.52
N GLN A 225 11.04 -5.83 30.57
CA GLN A 225 12.49 -5.91 30.83
C GLN A 225 13.15 -4.53 30.99
N ASN A 226 12.63 -3.50 30.29
CA ASN A 226 13.13 -2.13 30.39
C ASN A 226 12.43 -1.29 31.47
N ALA A 227 11.35 -1.80 32.08
CA ALA A 227 10.83 -1.25 33.30
C ALA A 227 11.86 -1.50 34.41
N LEU A 228 12.79 -0.55 34.57
CA LEU A 228 13.66 -0.49 35.75
C LEU A 228 12.80 -0.79 36.98
N PRO A 229 13.19 -1.76 37.83
CA PRO A 229 12.45 -2.02 39.05
C PRO A 229 12.26 -0.67 39.75
N PRO A 230 11.02 -0.33 40.18
CA PRO A 230 10.74 0.95 40.82
C PRO A 230 11.79 1.13 41.91
N ASP A 231 12.57 2.21 41.81
CA ASP A 231 13.75 2.48 42.60
C ASP A 231 13.52 2.01 44.05
N SER A 232 14.12 0.87 44.41
CA SER A 232 13.87 0.20 45.68
C SER A 232 14.35 1.03 46.88
N ARG A 233 14.94 2.21 46.61
CA ARG A 233 15.38 3.21 47.59
C ARG A 233 14.27 4.12 48.12
N SER A 234 13.04 4.07 47.59
CA SER A 234 11.93 4.91 48.10
C SER A 234 11.01 4.24 49.13
N TYR A 235 11.22 2.96 49.49
CA TYR A 235 10.40 2.26 50.50
C TYR A 235 10.96 2.27 51.93
N GLU A 236 12.17 2.80 52.17
CA GLU A 236 12.80 2.82 53.50
C GLU A 236 12.45 4.03 54.39
N GLN A 237 11.53 4.92 54.00
CA GLN A 237 11.17 6.10 54.81
C GLN A 237 9.66 6.28 55.08
N LEU A 238 8.88 5.21 55.15
CA LEU A 238 7.56 5.28 55.77
C LEU A 238 7.70 4.96 57.28
N PRO A 239 7.53 5.96 58.18
CA PRO A 239 7.51 5.68 59.60
C PRO A 239 6.33 4.76 59.93
N ALA A 240 6.62 3.69 60.67
CA ALA A 240 5.65 2.73 61.18
C ALA A 240 4.62 3.40 62.09
N ARG A 241 3.55 3.97 61.51
CA ARG A 241 2.36 4.37 62.27
C ARG A 241 1.41 3.19 62.39
N ILE A 242 1.63 2.47 63.48
CA ILE A 242 0.70 1.70 64.30
C ILE A 242 -0.78 1.89 63.89
N TYR A 243 -1.35 0.93 63.15
CA TYR A 243 -2.80 0.70 63.13
C TYR A 243 -3.12 -0.42 64.13
N ARG A 244 -3.42 -0.02 65.36
CA ARG A 244 -3.95 -0.89 66.42
C ARG A 244 -5.30 -0.35 66.88
N THR A 245 -6.36 -0.66 66.15
CA THR A 245 -7.75 -0.73 66.61
C THR A 245 -8.46 -1.60 65.57
N GLY A 246 -9.28 -2.61 65.85
CA GLY A 246 -10.03 -2.98 67.03
C GLY A 246 -11.30 -3.66 66.50
N TYR A 247 -11.19 -4.90 66.00
CA TYR A 247 -12.35 -5.67 65.54
C TYR A 247 -12.97 -6.38 66.76
N ARG A 248 -14.02 -5.77 67.31
CA ARG A 248 -14.90 -6.40 68.30
C ARG A 248 -15.97 -7.17 67.54
N ALA A 249 -15.99 -8.49 67.71
CA ALA A 249 -17.11 -9.35 67.34
C ALA A 249 -18.33 -9.03 68.22
N ASN A 250 -19.52 -9.01 67.63
CA ASN A 250 -20.77 -9.11 68.35
C ASN A 250 -21.59 -10.27 67.79
N HIS A 251 -22.20 -10.98 68.74
CA HIS A 251 -23.15 -12.08 68.64
C HIS A 251 -24.43 -11.72 67.89
#